data_AF-A0A2T0UZW7-F1
#
_entry.id   AF-A0A2T0UZW7-F1
#
_cell.length_a   1.000
_cell.length_b   1.000
_cell.length_c   1.000
_cell.angle_alpha   90.00
_cell.angle_beta   90.00
_cell.angle_gamma   90.00
#
_symmetry.space_group_name_H-M   'P 1'
#
loop_
_entity.id
_entity.type
_entity.pdbx_description
1 polymer ?
#
loop_
_entity_poly.entity_id
_entity_poly.type
_entity_poly.pdbx_seq_one_letter_code
_entity_poly.pdbx_strand_id
1 'polypeptide(L)'
;MTRMLTPDVHKAVEKSVLCWLATCDEHGQPNVSPKEMFAVADDEHIVVANIASPQSANNIRINPRVCLSFVDVFVQKGFKVVGESIEVKRSAPEYSRWVKPLEAMAGERFPIHSVFVVRVIEVTPIVAPSYRLYPSETTEEAQVESALITYGVSRKS
;
A
#
# COMPACT_ATOMS: atom_id res chain seq x y z
N MET A 1 4.43 16.80 -16.32
CA MET A 1 4.12 16.34 -14.95
C MET A 1 5.18 15.33 -14.55
N THR A 2 5.75 15.46 -13.34
CA THR A 2 6.74 14.50 -12.83
C THR A 2 6.02 13.23 -12.43
N ARG A 3 6.43 12.08 -12.98
CA ARG A 3 5.89 10.77 -12.62
C ARG A 3 6.20 10.47 -11.14
N MET A 4 5.18 10.45 -10.29
CA MET A 4 5.34 10.21 -8.85
C MET A 4 5.48 8.72 -8.52
N LEU A 5 4.78 7.86 -9.27
CA LEU A 5 4.90 6.40 -9.17
C LEU A 5 6.05 5.91 -10.04
N THR A 6 7.26 5.99 -9.48
CA THR A 6 8.49 5.56 -10.15
C THR A 6 8.60 4.03 -10.20
N PRO A 7 9.48 3.46 -11.05
CA PRO A 7 9.71 2.01 -11.08
C PRO A 7 10.05 1.39 -9.72
N ASP A 8 10.69 2.14 -8.82
CA ASP A 8 11.01 1.63 -7.47
C ASP A 8 9.78 1.58 -6.57
N VAL A 9 8.84 2.51 -6.73
CA VAL A 9 7.54 2.44 -6.05
C VAL A 9 6.75 1.22 -6.52
N HIS A 10 6.73 0.96 -7.84
CA HIS A 10 6.11 -0.24 -8.41
C HIS A 10 6.69 -1.53 -7.80
N LYS A 11 8.03 -1.67 -7.81
CA LYS A 11 8.70 -2.83 -7.19
C LYS A 11 8.38 -2.97 -5.71
N ALA A 12 8.30 -1.86 -4.98
CA ALA A 12 7.97 -1.90 -3.55
C ALA A 12 6.51 -2.32 -3.30
N VAL A 13 5.56 -1.91 -4.15
CA VAL A 13 4.18 -2.41 -4.13
C VAL A 13 4.16 -3.93 -4.36
N GLU A 14 4.87 -4.42 -5.38
CA GLU A 14 4.94 -5.84 -5.73
C GLU A 14 5.59 -6.72 -4.64
N LYS A 15 6.60 -6.20 -3.94
CA LYS A 15 7.31 -6.92 -2.87
C LYS A 15 6.60 -6.89 -1.51
N SER A 16 5.72 -5.91 -1.30
CA SER A 16 5.09 -5.70 0.01
C SER A 16 3.85 -6.58 0.15
N VAL A 17 3.83 -7.43 1.17
CA VAL A 17 2.66 -8.26 1.50
C VAL A 17 1.49 -7.40 2.00
N LEU A 18 1.79 -6.35 2.77
CA LEU A 18 0.81 -5.47 3.37
C LEU A 18 1.02 -4.01 2.96
N CYS A 19 -0.10 -3.36 2.65
CA CYS A 19 -0.24 -1.91 2.60
C CYS A 19 -1.13 -1.43 3.73
N TRP A 20 -0.60 -0.61 4.62
CA TRP A 20 -1.37 0.05 5.66
C TRP A 20 -2.07 1.27 5.11
N LEU A 21 -3.41 1.27 5.14
CA LEU A 21 -4.24 2.39 4.75
C LEU A 21 -4.67 3.17 5.99
N ALA A 22 -4.19 4.39 6.12
CA ALA A 22 -4.63 5.37 7.10
C ALA A 22 -5.72 6.29 6.52
N THR A 23 -6.75 6.52 7.31
CA THR A 23 -7.92 7.37 7.04
C THR A 23 -8.28 8.11 8.33
N CYS A 24 -9.12 9.14 8.27
CA CYS A 24 -9.72 9.74 9.47
C CYS A 24 -11.18 10.10 9.24
N ASP A 25 -11.97 10.10 10.30
CA ASP A 25 -13.37 10.52 10.25
C ASP A 25 -13.51 12.05 10.24
N GLU A 26 -14.75 12.54 10.31
CA GLU A 26 -15.07 13.98 10.37
C GLU A 26 -14.52 14.70 11.61
N HIS A 27 -14.25 13.98 12.69
CA HIS A 27 -13.69 14.53 13.93
C HIS A 27 -12.17 14.43 13.98
N GLY A 28 -11.55 13.89 12.93
CA GLY A 28 -10.11 13.68 12.87
C GLY A 28 -9.62 12.47 13.65
N GLN A 29 -10.50 11.58 14.11
CA GLN A 29 -10.10 10.33 14.75
C GLN A 29 -9.39 9.44 13.71
N PRO A 30 -8.11 9.08 13.93
CA PRO A 30 -7.38 8.24 12.99
C PRO A 30 -7.92 6.80 12.99
N ASN A 31 -7.89 6.19 11.81
CA ASN A 31 -8.12 4.77 11.57
C ASN A 31 -7.04 4.23 10.64
N VAL A 32 -6.43 3.10 10.99
CA VAL A 32 -5.42 2.42 10.18
C VAL A 32 -5.83 0.97 9.98
N SER A 33 -5.77 0.48 8.75
CA SER A 33 -6.14 -0.90 8.43
C SER A 33 -5.16 -1.55 7.46
N PRO A 34 -4.79 -2.82 7.66
CA PRO A 34 -3.96 -3.56 6.71
C PRO A 34 -4.76 -3.88 5.43
N LYS A 35 -4.06 -3.97 4.30
CA LYS A 35 -4.59 -4.32 2.98
C LYS A 35 -3.59 -5.23 2.27
N GLU A 36 -4.09 -6.38 1.82
CA GLU A 36 -3.29 -7.36 1.07
C GLU A 36 -3.47 -7.22 -0.45
N MET A 37 -4.56 -6.58 -0.88
CA MET A 37 -4.88 -6.38 -2.30
C MET A 37 -4.80 -4.91 -2.64
N PHE A 38 -3.67 -4.52 -3.20
CA PHE A 38 -3.39 -3.16 -3.66
C PHE A 38 -2.41 -3.22 -4.83
N ALA A 39 -2.53 -2.30 -5.77
CA ALA A 39 -1.71 -2.28 -6.98
C ALA A 39 -1.56 -0.86 -7.52
N VAL A 40 -0.50 -0.63 -8.29
CA VAL A 40 -0.42 0.58 -9.12
C VAL A 40 -1.33 0.39 -10.33
N ALA A 41 -2.26 1.32 -10.55
CA ALA A 41 -3.21 1.26 -11.67
C ALA A 41 -2.72 2.03 -12.89
N ASP A 42 -2.11 3.20 -12.68
CA ASP A 42 -1.49 4.04 -13.70
C ASP A 42 -0.44 4.95 -13.04
N ASP A 43 0.10 5.93 -13.76
CA ASP A 43 1.20 6.79 -13.28
C ASP A 43 0.83 7.70 -12.09
N GLU A 44 -0.47 7.85 -11.79
CA GLU A 44 -0.98 8.76 -10.77
C GLU A 44 -1.85 8.06 -9.71
N HIS A 45 -2.22 6.79 -9.92
CA HIS A 45 -3.17 6.10 -9.06
C HIS A 45 -2.66 4.78 -8.50
N ILE A 46 -2.87 4.59 -7.21
CA ILE A 46 -2.82 3.29 -6.53
C ILE A 46 -4.25 2.88 -6.21
N VAL A 47 -4.59 1.62 -6.51
CA VAL A 47 -5.89 1.04 -6.17
C VAL A 47 -5.75 0.09 -5.01
N VAL A 48 -6.75 0.07 -4.13
CA VAL A 48 -6.82 -0.81 -2.96
C VAL A 48 -8.20 -1.48 -2.95
N ALA A 49 -8.23 -2.80 -2.83
CA ALA A 49 -9.49 -3.55 -2.76
C ALA A 49 -10.19 -3.30 -1.42
N ASN A 50 -11.48 -2.97 -1.45
CA ASN A 50 -12.33 -3.00 -0.28
C ASN A 50 -13.10 -4.33 -0.22
N ILE A 51 -12.62 -5.24 0.63
CA ILE A 51 -13.28 -6.54 0.89
C ILE A 51 -13.93 -6.55 2.27
N ALA A 52 -13.23 -6.04 3.28
CA ALA A 52 -13.73 -5.98 4.65
C ALA A 52 -13.23 -4.70 5.33
N SER A 53 -13.59 -3.52 4.81
CA SER A 53 -13.10 -2.24 5.35
C SER A 53 -14.19 -1.17 5.47
N PRO A 54 -15.28 -1.46 6.22
CA PRO A 54 -16.42 -0.55 6.35
C PRO A 54 -16.02 0.81 6.93
N GLN A 55 -15.12 0.83 7.92
CA GLN A 55 -14.70 2.10 8.55
C GLN A 55 -13.83 2.95 7.61
N SER A 56 -12.87 2.35 6.90
CA SER A 56 -12.09 3.08 5.88
C SER A 56 -13.00 3.61 4.77
N ALA A 57 -13.97 2.82 4.31
CA ALA A 57 -14.93 3.27 3.31
C ALA A 57 -15.80 4.43 3.81
N ASN A 58 -16.27 4.38 5.05
CA ASN A 58 -17.02 5.47 5.67
C ASN A 58 -16.17 6.75 5.76
N ASN A 59 -14.94 6.62 6.26
CA ASN A 59 -14.02 7.74 6.39
C ASN A 59 -13.73 8.38 5.02
N ILE A 60 -13.42 7.57 3.99
CA ILE A 60 -13.10 8.06 2.63
C ILE A 60 -14.27 8.85 2.01
N ARG A 61 -15.52 8.42 2.24
CA ARG A 61 -16.71 9.14 1.74
C ARG A 61 -16.88 10.53 2.36
N ILE A 62 -16.38 10.73 3.57
CA ILE A 62 -16.50 11.97 4.34
C ILE A 62 -15.26 12.86 4.16
N ASN A 63 -14.08 12.25 4.17
CA ASN A 63 -12.79 12.90 4.05
C ASN A 63 -11.90 12.07 3.11
N PRO A 64 -11.61 12.58 1.89
CA PRO A 64 -10.87 11.80 0.89
C PRO A 64 -9.39 11.66 1.23
N ARG A 65 -8.84 12.41 2.19
CA ARG A 65 -7.42 12.37 2.49
C ARG A 65 -7.01 11.03 3.11
N VAL A 66 -6.05 10.37 2.48
CA VAL A 66 -5.52 9.08 2.92
C VAL A 66 -4.00 9.05 2.92
N CYS A 67 -3.45 8.11 3.66
CA CYS A 67 -2.03 7.76 3.58
C CYS A 67 -1.89 6.25 3.42
N LEU A 68 -1.10 5.82 2.44
CA LEU A 68 -0.66 4.44 2.30
C LEU A 68 0.76 4.30 2.84
N SER A 69 1.07 3.17 3.46
CA SER A 69 2.42 2.79 3.86
C SER A 69 2.63 1.31 3.61
N PHE A 70 3.59 0.98 2.76
CA PHE A 70 3.96 -0.40 2.44
C PHE A 70 5.48 -0.53 2.51
N VAL A 71 5.92 -1.61 3.14
CA VAL A 71 7.32 -1.85 3.48
C VAL A 71 7.62 -3.32 3.21
N ASP A 72 8.71 -3.58 2.50
CA ASP A 72 9.36 -4.88 2.51
C ASP A 72 10.03 -5.03 3.88
N VAL A 73 9.40 -5.83 4.74
CA VAL A 73 9.80 -6.00 6.14
C VAL A 73 11.17 -6.63 6.31
N PHE A 74 11.67 -7.36 5.30
CA PHE A 74 12.97 -8.03 5.38
C PHE A 74 14.10 -7.06 5.07
N VAL A 75 13.98 -6.23 4.02
CA VAL A 75 14.98 -5.19 3.73
C VAL A 75 14.77 -3.90 4.54
N GLN A 76 13.60 -3.76 5.17
CA GLN A 76 13.17 -2.59 5.95
C GLN A 76 13.19 -1.28 5.14
N LYS A 77 12.70 -1.37 3.91
CA LYS A 77 12.51 -0.23 2.99
C LYS A 77 11.12 -0.29 2.38
N GLY A 78 10.61 0.87 1.97
CA GLY A 78 9.29 0.97 1.37
C GLY A 78 8.95 2.40 1.00
N PHE A 79 7.67 2.69 0.91
CA PHE A 79 7.19 4.03 0.60
C PHE A 79 5.96 4.39 1.43
N LYS A 80 5.90 5.68 1.76
CA LYS A 80 4.70 6.37 2.24
C LYS A 80 4.11 7.12 1.05
N VAL A 81 2.82 6.99 0.83
CA VAL A 81 2.09 7.71 -0.21
C VAL A 81 0.97 8.51 0.45
N VAL A 82 1.00 9.82 0.28
CA VAL A 82 -0.12 10.71 0.67
C VAL A 82 -0.95 11.00 -0.57
N GLY A 83 -2.26 10.93 -0.44
CA GLY A 83 -3.16 11.13 -1.56
C GLY A 83 -4.59 11.40 -1.15
N GLU A 84 -5.44 11.49 -2.17
CA GLU A 84 -6.89 11.56 -2.03
C GLU A 84 -7.51 10.31 -2.63
N SER A 85 -8.45 9.72 -1.91
CA SER A 85 -9.14 8.50 -2.30
C SER A 85 -10.61 8.76 -2.57
N ILE A 86 -11.12 8.06 -3.58
CA ILE A 86 -12.56 7.88 -3.77
C ILE A 86 -12.90 6.40 -3.66
N GLU A 87 -14.12 6.09 -3.22
CA GLU A 87 -14.64 4.72 -3.29
C GLU A 87 -15.43 4.53 -4.59
N VAL A 88 -14.94 3.66 -5.47
CA VAL A 88 -15.64 3.23 -6.69
C VAL A 88 -16.35 1.91 -6.42
N LYS A 89 -17.69 1.94 -6.40
CA LYS A 89 -18.53 0.74 -6.20
C LYS A 89 -18.66 -0.07 -7.48
N ARG A 90 -18.97 -1.38 -7.36
CA ARG A 90 -19.22 -2.28 -8.51
C ARG A 90 -20.19 -1.76 -9.57
N SER A 91 -21.18 -0.96 -9.15
CA SER A 91 -22.20 -0.40 -10.04
C SER A 91 -21.72 0.80 -10.85
N ALA A 92 -20.54 1.37 -10.55
CA ALA A 92 -20.02 2.52 -11.27
C ALA A 92 -19.45 2.11 -12.64
N PRO A 93 -19.68 2.90 -13.71
CA PRO A 93 -19.18 2.59 -15.06
C PRO A 93 -17.67 2.36 -15.14
N GLU A 94 -16.90 3.09 -14.32
CA GLU A 94 -15.44 3.04 -14.27
C GLU A 94 -14.88 1.92 -13.38
N TYR A 95 -15.71 1.14 -12.68
CA TYR A 95 -15.25 0.08 -11.77
C TYR A 95 -14.31 -0.93 -12.45
N SER A 96 -14.66 -1.34 -13.67
CA SER A 96 -13.89 -2.33 -14.45
C SER A 96 -12.45 -1.88 -14.72
N ARG A 97 -12.23 -0.57 -14.92
CA ARG A 97 -10.89 0.00 -15.07
C ARG A 97 -10.07 -0.19 -13.79
N TRP A 98 -10.67 0.13 -12.65
CA TRP A 98 -9.95 0.21 -11.37
C TRP A 98 -9.77 -1.13 -10.68
N VAL A 99 -10.65 -2.10 -10.92
CA VAL A 99 -10.53 -3.44 -10.34
C VAL A 99 -9.51 -4.31 -11.09
N LYS A 100 -9.29 -4.06 -12.39
CA LYS A 100 -8.44 -4.89 -13.25
C LYS A 100 -7.03 -5.21 -12.68
N PRO A 101 -6.29 -4.25 -12.09
CA PRO A 101 -5.00 -4.56 -11.48
C PRO A 101 -5.09 -5.46 -10.25
N LEU A 102 -6.23 -5.47 -9.56
CA LEU A 102 -6.48 -6.23 -8.33
C LEU A 102 -6.97 -7.66 -8.61
N GLU A 103 -7.66 -7.88 -9.74
CA GLU A 103 -8.15 -9.21 -10.13
C GLU A 103 -7.00 -10.21 -10.32
N ALA A 104 -5.84 -9.74 -10.79
CA ALA A 104 -4.63 -10.55 -10.90
C ALA A 104 -4.13 -11.08 -9.54
N MET A 105 -4.46 -10.38 -8.43
CA MET A 105 -4.05 -10.74 -7.07
C MET A 105 -5.12 -11.55 -6.33
N ALA A 106 -6.40 -11.24 -6.56
CA ALA A 106 -7.51 -11.76 -5.76
C ALA A 106 -7.84 -13.24 -6.05
N GLY A 107 -7.52 -13.72 -7.28
CA GLY A 107 -8.08 -14.97 -7.79
C GLY A 107 -9.62 -14.97 -7.72
N GLU A 108 -10.25 -16.15 -7.76
CA GLU A 108 -11.72 -16.27 -7.68
C GLU A 108 -12.28 -16.18 -6.25
N ARG A 109 -11.43 -16.01 -5.23
CA ARG A 109 -11.80 -16.34 -3.84
C ARG A 109 -12.35 -15.16 -3.03
N PHE A 110 -12.06 -13.92 -3.39
CA PHE A 110 -12.39 -12.76 -2.56
C PHE A 110 -13.34 -11.76 -3.27
N PRO A 111 -14.54 -11.49 -2.71
CA PRO A 111 -15.48 -10.54 -3.30
C PRO A 111 -15.06 -9.09 -3.00
N ILE A 112 -14.40 -8.44 -3.96
CA ILE A 112 -14.08 -6.99 -3.88
C ILE A 112 -15.38 -6.18 -3.93
N HIS A 113 -15.86 -5.59 -2.84
CA HIS A 113 -17.13 -4.84 -2.81
C HIS A 113 -17.05 -3.48 -3.50
N SER A 114 -15.89 -2.83 -3.39
CA SER A 114 -15.54 -1.57 -4.05
C SER A 114 -14.02 -1.43 -4.16
N VAL A 115 -13.56 -0.44 -4.90
CA VAL A 115 -12.14 -0.11 -5.03
C VAL A 115 -11.91 1.28 -4.45
N PHE A 116 -10.94 1.41 -3.55
CA PHE A 116 -10.43 2.72 -3.16
C PHE A 116 -9.39 3.16 -4.20
N VAL A 117 -9.70 4.20 -4.95
CA VAL A 117 -8.84 4.75 -5.99
C VAL A 117 -8.10 5.94 -5.40
N VAL A 118 -6.83 5.76 -5.09
CA VAL A 118 -5.98 6.77 -4.47
C VAL A 118 -5.21 7.53 -5.53
N ARG A 119 -5.60 8.79 -5.77
CA ARG A 119 -4.80 9.74 -6.55
C ARG A 119 -3.64 10.22 -5.69
N VAL A 120 -2.43 9.98 -6.17
CA VAL A 120 -1.19 10.29 -5.47
C VAL A 120 -0.95 11.79 -5.47
N ILE A 121 -0.51 12.33 -4.33
CA ILE A 121 -0.11 13.73 -4.15
C ILE A 121 1.36 13.82 -3.76
N GLU A 122 1.82 12.92 -2.90
CA GLU A 122 3.22 12.88 -2.44
C GLU A 122 3.66 11.43 -2.24
N VAL A 123 4.92 11.15 -2.59
CA VAL A 123 5.58 9.87 -2.30
C VAL A 123 6.87 10.16 -1.52
N THR A 124 7.02 9.53 -0.36
CA THR A 124 8.22 9.63 0.47
C THR A 124 8.83 8.23 0.65
N PRO A 125 10.15 8.04 0.43
CA PRO A 125 10.80 6.77 0.76
C PRO A 125 10.78 6.52 2.27
N ILE A 126 10.50 5.28 2.66
CA ILE A 126 10.67 4.77 4.01
C ILE A 126 11.95 3.95 4.00
N VAL A 127 12.90 4.32 4.85
CA VAL A 127 14.18 3.62 4.99
C VAL A 127 14.48 3.52 6.49
N ALA A 128 14.76 2.30 6.96
CA ALA A 128 15.13 2.09 8.36
C ALA A 128 16.30 3.02 8.78
N PRO A 129 16.28 3.56 10.02
CA PRO A 129 17.33 4.47 10.48
C PRO A 129 18.75 3.91 10.38
N SER A 130 18.93 2.59 10.49
CA SER A 130 20.23 1.90 10.38
C SER A 130 20.98 2.25 9.11
N TYR A 131 20.30 2.32 7.96
CA TYR A 131 20.92 2.72 6.68
C TYR A 131 21.53 4.13 6.70
N ARG A 132 21.03 5.01 7.58
CA ARG A 132 21.56 6.38 7.72
C ARG A 132 22.58 6.50 8.84
N LEU A 133 22.36 5.79 9.95
CA LEU A 133 23.21 5.86 11.14
C LEU A 133 24.46 4.99 11.02
N TYR A 134 24.37 3.87 10.32
CA TYR A 134 25.45 2.88 10.14
C TYR A 134 25.59 2.47 8.66
N PRO A 135 25.84 3.41 7.73
CA PRO A 135 25.83 3.15 6.28
C PRO A 135 26.94 2.20 5.80
N SER A 136 28.04 2.07 6.55
CA SER A 136 29.14 1.14 6.24
C SER A 136 28.86 -0.30 6.67
N GLU A 137 27.90 -0.50 7.58
CA GLU A 137 27.58 -1.80 8.18
C GLU A 137 26.22 -2.32 7.72
N THR A 138 25.32 -1.42 7.32
CA THR A 138 23.95 -1.77 6.96
C THR A 138 23.85 -2.11 5.48
N THR A 139 23.69 -3.39 5.17
CA THR A 139 23.34 -3.88 3.84
C THR A 139 21.93 -4.49 3.82
N GLU A 140 21.33 -4.64 2.64
CA GLU A 140 20.03 -5.31 2.52
C GLU A 140 20.12 -6.78 2.94
N GLU A 141 21.24 -7.45 2.62
CA GLU A 141 21.47 -8.85 2.98
C GLU A 141 21.48 -9.05 4.51
N ALA A 142 22.18 -8.17 5.24
CA ALA A 142 22.23 -8.23 6.70
C ALA A 142 20.87 -7.92 7.34
N GLN A 143 20.11 -6.96 6.79
CA GLN A 143 18.75 -6.67 7.26
C GLN A 143 17.82 -7.86 7.03
N VAL A 144 17.91 -8.50 5.87
CA VAL A 144 17.12 -9.70 5.55
C VAL A 144 17.45 -10.83 6.51
N GLU A 145 18.74 -11.10 6.76
CA GLU A 145 19.16 -12.14 7.71
C GLU A 145 18.64 -11.86 9.13
N SER A 146 18.80 -10.62 9.61
CA SER A 146 18.30 -10.19 10.91
C SER A 146 16.78 -10.31 11.02
N ALA A 147 16.04 -9.93 9.97
CA ALA A 147 14.60 -10.04 9.92
C ALA A 147 14.14 -11.50 9.89
N LEU A 148 14.79 -12.38 9.12
CA LEU A 148 14.48 -13.82 9.10
C LEU A 148 14.64 -14.46 10.49
N ILE A 149 15.72 -14.13 11.20
CA ILE A 149 15.94 -14.56 12.59
C ILE A 149 14.83 -14.04 13.49
N THR A 150 14.52 -12.73 13.41
CA THR A 150 13.49 -12.08 14.24
C THR A 150 12.11 -12.68 14.04
N TYR A 151 11.71 -12.94 12.80
CA TYR A 151 10.40 -13.50 12.47
C TYR A 151 10.36 -15.04 12.55
N GLY A 152 11.48 -15.70 12.84
CA GLY A 152 11.57 -17.17 12.87
C GLY A 152 11.29 -17.83 11.52
N VAL A 153 11.64 -17.16 10.41
CA VAL A 153 11.34 -17.63 9.05
C VAL A 153 12.54 -18.40 8.50
N SER A 154 12.31 -19.68 8.20
CA SER A 154 13.26 -20.51 7.43
C SER A 154 12.91 -20.48 5.95
N ARG A 155 13.90 -20.25 5.09
CA ARG A 155 13.72 -20.36 3.64
C ARG A 155 13.45 -21.83 3.29
N LYS A 156 12.46 -22.07 2.44
CA LYS A 156 12.26 -23.41 1.87
C LYS A 156 13.47 -23.74 1.00
N SER A 157 14.08 -24.88 1.26
CA SER A 157 15.13 -25.51 0.45
C SER A 157 14.62 -25.91 -0.93
#